data_AF-A0A3M0I8D3-F1
#
_entry.id   AF-A0A3M0I8D3-F1
#
_cell.length_a   1.000
_cell.length_b   1.000
_cell.length_c   1.000
_cell.angle_alpha   90.00
_cell.angle_beta   90.00
_cell.angle_gamma   90.00
#
_symmetry.space_group_name_H-M   'P 1'
#
loop_
_entity.id
_entity.type
_entity.pdbx_description
1 polymer ?
#
loop_
_entity_poly.entity_id
_entity_poly.type
_entity_poly.pdbx_seq_one_letter_code
_entity_poly.pdbx_strand_id
1 'polypeptide(L)'
;MSRKRRSFTTEYKVEAARRVIDSGRTIAEVARELGINEGLLGRWVADERRRIEAAAASGDQPLTAAERTELARLRRQVSEQEKDIAFLKKASAYFAANQQK
;
A
#
# COMPACT_ATOMS: atom_id res chain seq x y z
N MET A 1 -19.14 -42.43 2.31
CA MET A 1 -19.89 -41.17 2.56
C MET A 1 -18.96 -39.99 2.33
N SER A 2 -19.32 -39.03 1.48
CA SER A 2 -18.49 -37.84 1.23
C SER A 2 -18.56 -36.90 2.44
N ARG A 3 -17.41 -36.57 3.04
CA ARG A 3 -17.33 -35.65 4.17
C ARG A 3 -17.64 -34.24 3.66
N LYS A 4 -18.75 -33.63 4.12
CA LYS A 4 -19.13 -32.26 3.76
C LYS A 4 -17.97 -31.32 4.09
N ARG A 5 -17.40 -30.67 3.07
CA ARG A 5 -16.30 -29.72 3.24
C ARG A 5 -16.79 -28.51 4.03
N ARG A 6 -16.12 -28.17 5.12
CA ARG A 6 -16.34 -26.91 5.84
C ARG A 6 -15.91 -25.75 4.94
N SER A 7 -16.77 -24.75 4.77
CA SER A 7 -16.45 -23.48 4.11
C SER A 7 -16.22 -22.40 5.16
N PHE A 8 -15.29 -21.49 4.88
CA PHE A 8 -14.99 -20.33 5.71
C PHE A 8 -15.14 -19.07 4.87
N THR A 9 -15.63 -17.99 5.47
CA THR A 9 -15.73 -16.68 4.82
C THR A 9 -14.34 -16.15 4.50
N THR A 10 -14.23 -15.30 3.48
CA THR A 10 -12.95 -14.66 3.12
C THR A 10 -12.40 -13.84 4.28
N GLU A 11 -13.26 -13.10 4.97
CA GLU A 11 -12.91 -12.30 6.14
C GLU A 11 -12.29 -13.14 7.26
N TYR A 12 -12.89 -14.29 7.60
CA TYR A 12 -12.36 -15.18 8.63
C TYR A 12 -10.98 -15.73 8.26
N LYS A 13 -10.76 -16.08 6.99
CA LYS A 13 -9.46 -16.58 6.52
C LYS A 13 -8.37 -15.51 6.66
N VAL A 14 -8.69 -14.27 6.28
CA VAL A 14 -7.78 -13.13 6.38
C VAL A 14 -7.46 -12.81 7.84
N GLU A 15 -8.47 -12.77 8.72
CA GLU A 15 -8.27 -12.51 10.14
C GLU A 15 -7.41 -13.60 10.80
N ALA A 16 -7.71 -14.88 10.53
CA ALA A 16 -6.91 -15.99 11.04
C ALA A 16 -5.46 -15.95 10.56
N ALA A 17 -5.23 -15.58 9.29
CA ALA A 17 -3.90 -15.40 8.74
C ALA A 17 -3.15 -14.22 9.40
N ARG A 18 -3.82 -13.08 9.58
CA ARG A 18 -3.27 -11.89 10.25
C ARG A 18 -2.89 -12.14 11.70
N ARG A 19 -3.68 -12.93 12.44
CA ARG A 19 -3.30 -13.34 13.80
C ARG A 19 -1.93 -14.01 13.84
N VAL A 20 -1.55 -14.80 12.83
CA VAL A 20 -0.20 -15.40 12.74
C VAL A 20 0.84 -14.36 12.32
N ILE A 21 0.55 -13.57 11.28
CA ILE A 21 1.50 -12.62 10.67
C ILE A 21 1.86 -11.50 11.65
N ASP A 22 0.86 -10.92 12.31
CA ASP A 22 1.02 -9.72 13.13
C ASP A 22 1.56 -10.04 14.54
N SER A 23 1.20 -11.21 15.09
CA SER A 23 1.65 -11.62 16.44
C SER A 23 2.98 -12.40 16.45
N GLY A 24 3.44 -12.90 15.30
CA GLY A 24 4.63 -13.75 15.19
C GLY A 24 4.50 -15.14 15.81
N ARG A 25 3.31 -15.52 16.31
CA ARG A 25 3.03 -16.85 16.88
C ARG A 25 3.09 -17.94 15.81
N THR A 26 3.33 -19.18 16.24
CA THR A 26 3.40 -20.30 15.30
C THR A 26 2.02 -20.63 14.71
N ILE A 27 2.00 -21.11 13.46
CA ILE A 27 0.76 -21.57 12.80
C ILE A 27 0.07 -22.65 13.64
N ALA A 28 0.86 -23.56 14.25
CA ALA A 28 0.35 -24.65 15.07
C ALA A 28 -0.42 -24.16 16.31
N GLU A 29 0.09 -23.13 16.99
CA GLU A 29 -0.59 -22.53 18.15
C GLU A 29 -1.91 -21.89 17.75
N VAL A 30 -1.91 -21.06 16.72
CA VAL A 30 -3.11 -20.33 16.28
C VAL A 30 -4.14 -21.30 15.69
N ALA A 31 -3.72 -22.32 14.96
CA ALA A 31 -4.63 -23.34 14.44
C ALA A 31 -5.32 -24.14 15.55
N ARG A 32 -4.59 -24.49 16.63
CA ARG A 32 -5.14 -25.14 17.81
C ARG A 32 -6.17 -24.25 18.52
N GLU A 33 -5.87 -22.96 18.69
CA GLU A 33 -6.77 -21.97 19.29
C GLU A 33 -8.08 -21.83 18.48
N LEU A 34 -7.97 -21.80 17.15
CA LEU A 34 -9.10 -21.66 16.24
C LEU A 34 -9.85 -22.98 15.94
N GLY A 35 -9.33 -24.13 16.41
CA GLY A 35 -9.91 -25.44 16.14
C GLY A 35 -9.88 -25.83 14.66
N ILE A 36 -8.88 -25.37 13.89
CA ILE A 36 -8.71 -25.64 12.46
C ILE A 36 -7.44 -26.44 12.19
N ASN A 37 -7.35 -27.03 11.01
CA ASN A 37 -6.16 -27.78 10.61
C ASN A 37 -4.99 -26.83 10.32
N GLU A 38 -3.79 -27.18 10.79
CA GLU A 38 -2.57 -26.38 10.63
C GLU A 38 -2.21 -26.13 9.16
N GLY A 39 -2.31 -27.15 8.30
CA GLY A 39 -2.03 -27.01 6.87
C GLY A 39 -3.03 -26.09 6.16
N LEU A 40 -4.29 -26.09 6.61
CA LEU A 40 -5.30 -25.17 6.10
C LEU A 40 -4.98 -23.71 6.48
N LEU A 41 -4.63 -23.47 7.75
CA LEU A 41 -4.24 -22.14 8.21
C LEU A 41 -2.95 -21.69 7.52
N GLY A 42 -1.95 -22.57 7.37
CA GLY A 42 -0.70 -22.27 6.68
C GLY A 42 -0.91 -21.83 5.24
N ARG A 43 -1.88 -22.42 4.52
CA ARG A 43 -2.26 -21.96 3.18
C ARG A 43 -2.82 -20.54 3.21
N TRP A 44 -3.69 -20.20 4.17
CA TRP A 44 -4.25 -18.86 4.29
C TRP A 44 -3.18 -17.82 4.65
N VAL A 45 -2.23 -18.16 5.52
CA VAL A 45 -1.08 -17.31 5.85
C VAL A 45 -0.24 -17.03 4.60
N ALA A 46 0.03 -18.05 3.79
CA ALA A 46 0.79 -17.87 2.55
C ALA A 46 0.04 -17.00 1.52
N ASP A 47 -1.28 -17.17 1.39
CA ASP A 47 -2.10 -16.36 0.50
C ASP A 47 -2.18 -14.89 0.97
N GLU A 48 -2.33 -14.63 2.27
CA GLU A 48 -2.35 -13.26 2.82
C GLU A 48 -0.98 -12.58 2.74
N ARG A 49 0.13 -13.30 2.96
CA ARG A 49 1.49 -12.76 2.73
C ARG A 49 1.69 -12.31 1.29
N ARG A 50 1.30 -13.14 0.31
CA ARG A 50 1.33 -12.77 -1.11
C ARG A 50 0.47 -11.55 -1.42
N ARG A 51 -0.70 -11.42 -0.78
CA ARG A 51 -1.56 -10.24 -0.92
C ARG A 51 -0.91 -8.99 -0.36
N ILE A 52 -0.29 -9.06 0.82
CA ILE A 52 0.43 -7.94 1.45
C ILE A 52 1.62 -7.52 0.57
N GLU A 53 2.40 -8.47 0.08
CA GLU A 53 3.53 -8.23 -0.83
C GLU A 53 3.05 -7.59 -2.15
N ALA A 54 1.96 -8.09 -2.73
CA ALA A 54 1.37 -7.52 -3.94
C ALA A 54 0.87 -6.08 -3.72
N ALA A 55 0.24 -5.80 -2.57
CA ALA A 55 -0.21 -4.46 -2.21
C ALA A 55 0.97 -3.49 -1.97
N ALA A 56 2.07 -3.99 -1.41
CA ALA A 56 3.30 -3.22 -1.28
C ALA A 56 3.94 -2.93 -2.65
N ALA A 57 3.95 -3.91 -3.55
CA ALA A 57 4.48 -3.75 -4.91
C ALA A 57 3.63 -2.84 -5.79
N SER A 58 2.31 -2.78 -5.59
CA SER A 58 1.40 -1.92 -6.34
C SER A 58 1.34 -0.48 -5.82
N GLY A 59 2.07 -0.15 -4.73
CA GLY A 59 2.03 1.18 -4.10
C GLY A 59 0.70 1.51 -3.41
N ASP A 60 -0.12 0.49 -3.10
CA ASP A 60 -1.44 0.64 -2.47
C ASP A 60 -1.35 0.55 -0.92
N GLN A 61 -0.12 0.59 -0.40
CA GLN A 61 0.13 0.76 1.03
C GLN A 61 -0.31 2.19 1.45
N PRO A 62 -1.09 2.34 2.52
CA PRO A 62 -1.41 3.66 3.05
C PRO A 62 -0.12 4.41 3.40
N LEU A 63 0.10 5.57 2.79
CA LEU A 63 1.26 6.42 3.06
C LEU A 63 1.40 6.65 4.57
N THR A 64 2.61 6.47 5.08
CA THR A 64 2.99 6.83 6.45
C THR A 64 2.82 8.34 6.67
N ALA A 65 2.74 8.77 7.94
CA ALA A 65 2.62 10.20 8.26
C ALA A 65 3.80 11.03 7.73
N ALA A 66 5.01 10.46 7.75
CA ALA A 66 6.21 11.09 7.20
C ALA A 66 6.12 11.25 5.68
N GLU A 67 5.73 10.19 4.96
CA GLU A 67 5.54 10.24 3.51
C GLU A 67 4.46 11.23 3.08
N ARG A 68 3.35 11.33 3.83
CA ARG A 68 2.30 12.34 3.58
C ARG A 68 2.81 13.77 3.75
N THR A 69 3.62 14.00 4.78
CA THR A 69 4.20 15.32 5.06
C THR A 69 5.16 15.73 3.95
N GLU A 70 6.03 14.80 3.53
CA GLU A 70 6.96 15.04 2.44
C GLU A 70 6.23 15.26 1.11
N LEU A 71 5.17 14.51 0.83
CA LEU A 71 4.33 14.72 -0.34
C LEU A 71 3.72 16.13 -0.36
N ALA A 72 3.23 16.62 0.78
CA ALA A 72 2.70 17.98 0.89
C ALA A 72 3.78 19.05 0.64
N ARG A 73 4.99 18.85 1.19
CA ARG A 73 6.15 19.72 0.96
C ARG A 73 6.52 19.78 -0.52
N LEU A 74 6.62 18.61 -1.17
CA LEU A 74 6.96 18.50 -2.59
C LEU A 74 5.89 19.16 -3.48
N ARG A 75 4.61 18.95 -3.20
CA ARG A 75 3.52 19.62 -3.93
C ARG A 75 3.60 21.15 -3.83
N ARG A 76 3.93 21.68 -2.65
CA ARG A 76 4.16 23.12 -2.49
C ARG A 76 5.35 23.60 -3.31
N GLN A 77 6.47 22.87 -3.26
CA GLN A 77 7.67 23.21 -4.03
C GLN A 77 7.40 23.23 -5.54
N VAL A 78 6.66 22.24 -6.06
CA VAL A 78 6.27 22.20 -7.48
C VAL A 78 5.41 23.41 -7.84
N SER A 79 4.44 23.78 -7.01
CA SER A 79 3.59 24.95 -7.27
C SER A 79 4.39 26.27 -7.31
N GLU A 80 5.38 26.44 -6.44
CA GLU A 80 6.25 27.62 -6.49
C GLU A 80 7.13 27.61 -7.75
N GLN A 81 7.71 26.47 -8.09
CA GLN A 81 8.51 26.32 -9.32
C GLN A 81 7.68 26.61 -10.59
N GLU A 82 6.42 26.19 -10.64
CA GLU A 82 5.53 26.50 -11.76
C GLU A 82 5.29 28.01 -11.90
N LYS A 83 5.15 28.75 -10.79
CA LYS A 83 5.01 30.22 -10.81
C LYS A 83 6.29 30.87 -11.33
N ASP A 84 7.45 30.44 -10.84
CA ASP A 84 8.75 30.97 -11.28
C ASP A 84 8.97 30.73 -12.77
N ILE A 85 8.69 29.50 -13.24
CA ILE A 85 8.76 29.16 -14.67
C ILE A 85 7.80 30.03 -15.47
N ALA A 86 6.57 30.25 -15.02
CA ALA A 86 5.60 31.10 -15.71
C ALA A 86 6.07 32.55 -15.77
N PHE A 87 6.65 33.08 -14.69
CA PHE A 87 7.21 34.42 -14.65
C PHE A 87 8.40 34.56 -15.62
N LEU A 88 9.36 33.64 -15.58
CA LEU A 88 10.53 33.65 -16.46
C LEU A 88 10.14 33.55 -17.93
N LYS A 89 9.13 32.74 -18.27
CA LYS A 89 8.59 32.67 -19.63
C LYS A 89 7.97 34.00 -20.09
N LYS A 90 7.26 34.70 -19.21
CA LYS A 90 6.71 36.04 -19.53
C LYS A 90 7.82 37.06 -19.73
N ALA A 91 8.83 37.04 -18.86
CA ALA A 91 9.98 37.93 -18.97
C ALA A 91 10.76 37.69 -20.27
N SER A 92 11.05 36.43 -20.62
CA SER A 92 11.75 36.09 -21.86
C SER A 92 10.98 36.51 -23.11
N ALA A 93 9.65 36.32 -23.11
CA ALA A 93 8.79 36.78 -24.20
C ALA A 93 8.80 38.31 -24.35
N TYR A 94 8.76 39.04 -23.24
CA TYR A 94 8.86 40.51 -23.24
C TYR A 94 10.20 40.99 -23.82
N PHE A 95 11.32 40.39 -23.41
CA PHE A 95 12.63 40.74 -23.95
C PHE A 95 12.78 40.40 -25.43
N ALA A 96 12.28 39.23 -25.87
CA ALA A 96 12.31 38.85 -27.28
C ALA A 96 11.51 39.82 -28.17
N ALA A 97 10.34 40.29 -27.70
CA ALA A 97 9.53 41.26 -28.43
C ALA A 97 10.19 42.65 -28.54
N ASN A 98 11.00 43.04 -27.56
CA ASN A 98 11.68 44.34 -27.54
C ASN A 98 13.01 44.38 -28.31
N GLN A 99 13.60 43.22 -28.67
CA GLN A 99 14.81 43.17 -29.49
C GLN A 99 14.56 43.30 -31.00
N GLN A 100 13.29 43.28 -31.44
CA GLN A 100 12.92 43.38 -32.86
C GLN A 100 12.58 44.82 -33.31
N LYS A 101 12.91 45.83 -32.50
CA LYS A 101 12.83 47.26 -32.83
C LYS A 101 14.23 47.83 -32.99
#